data_AF-A0A432RVT9-F1
#
_entry.id   AF-A0A432RVT9-F1
#
_cell.length_a   1.000
_cell.length_b   1.000
_cell.length_c   1.000
_cell.angle_alpha   90.00
_cell.angle_beta   90.00
_cell.angle_gamma   90.00
#
_symmetry.space_group_name_H-M   'P 1'
#
loop_
_entity.id
_entity.type
_entity.pdbx_description
1 polymer ?
#
loop_
_entity_poly.entity_id
_entity_poly.type
_entity_poly.pdbx_seq_one_letter_code
_entity_poly.pdbx_strand_id
1 'polypeptide(L)' 'YIVNQFKYSKSIALILKRNHIDYIKCNDYVLCEKLYFYGLKKGDKYYLLFDYKNKKVSILHNKNELFKEDVLNINKK' A
#
# COMPACT_ATOMS: atom_id res chain seq x y z
N TYR A 1 -19.17 6.60 -8.59
CA TYR A 1 -18.77 6.45 -7.17
C TYR A 1 -17.77 5.30 -6.92
N ILE A 2 -17.76 4.22 -7.72
CA ILE A 2 -16.90 3.04 -7.54
C ILE A 2 -15.41 3.30 -7.86
N VAL A 3 -15.11 4.13 -8.88
CA VAL A 3 -13.73 4.34 -9.37
C VAL A 3 -12.82 5.02 -8.33
N ASN A 4 -13.37 5.88 -7.46
CA ASN A 4 -12.58 6.54 -6.42
C ASN A 4 -12.12 5.58 -5.31
N GLN A 5 -12.85 4.47 -5.08
CA GLN A 5 -12.51 3.52 -4.01
C GLN A 5 -11.27 2.68 -4.34
N PHE A 6 -10.88 2.60 -5.61
CA PHE A 6 -9.69 1.86 -6.06
C PHE A 6 -8.53 2.75 -6.47
N LYS A 7 -8.69 4.08 -6.38
CA LYS A 7 -7.79 5.07 -6.99
C LYS A 7 -6.32 4.91 -6.55
N TYR A 8 -6.11 4.44 -5.32
CA TYR A 8 -4.76 4.31 -4.76
C TYR A 8 -4.27 2.87 -4.63
N SER A 9 -5.15 1.86 -4.63
CA SER A 9 -4.76 0.47 -4.38
C SER A 9 -3.82 -0.07 -5.47
N LYS A 10 -4.08 0.24 -6.75
CA LYS A 10 -3.19 -0.15 -7.86
C LYS A 10 -1.81 0.49 -7.73
N SER A 11 -1.80 1.79 -7.46
CA SER A 11 -0.60 2.59 -7.21
C SER A 11 0.25 2.02 -6.06
N ILE A 12 -0.39 1.75 -4.92
CA ILE A 12 0.25 1.16 -3.75
C ILE A 12 0.82 -0.22 -4.07
N ALA A 13 0.06 -1.07 -4.76
CA ALA A 13 0.54 -2.39 -5.16
C ALA A 13 1.78 -2.31 -6.06
N LEU A 14 1.83 -1.35 -6.99
CA LEU A 14 3.02 -1.11 -7.82
C LEU A 14 4.24 -0.69 -6.99
N ILE A 15 4.08 0.23 -6.03
CA ILE A 15 5.18 0.60 -5.12
C ILE A 15 5.70 -0.63 -4.39
N LEU A 16 4.80 -1.42 -3.81
CA LEU A 16 5.17 -2.60 -3.02
C LEU A 16 5.93 -3.62 -3.86
N LYS A 17 5.43 -3.93 -5.06
CA LYS A 17 6.08 -4.86 -5.99
C LYS A 17 7.44 -4.37 -6.46
N ARG A 18 7.60 -3.07 -6.75
CA ARG A 18 8.90 -2.45 -7.08
C ARG A 18 9.93 -2.58 -5.96
N ASN A 19 9.47 -2.63 -4.71
CA ASN A 19 10.30 -2.80 -3.53
C ASN A 19 10.42 -4.27 -3.07
N HIS A 20 9.99 -5.24 -3.90
CA HIS A 20 10.00 -6.67 -3.57
C HIS A 20 9.23 -7.02 -2.28
N ILE A 21 8.15 -6.29 -2.01
CA ILE A 21 7.26 -6.54 -0.87
C ILE A 21 6.03 -7.29 -1.36
N ASP A 22 5.96 -8.57 -1.02
CA ASP A 22 4.84 -9.45 -1.41
C ASP A 22 3.87 -9.75 -0.27
N TYR A 23 4.31 -9.69 0.98
CA TYR A 23 3.53 -10.10 2.16
C TYR A 23 3.25 -8.92 3.06
N ILE A 24 1.99 -8.51 3.15
CA ILE A 24 1.60 -7.32 3.91
C ILE A 24 0.40 -7.58 4.83
N LYS A 25 0.34 -6.79 5.89
CA LYS A 25 -0.83 -6.53 6.73
C LYS A 25 -1.08 -5.02 6.70
N CYS A 26 -2.33 -4.58 6.74
CA CYS A 26 -2.66 -3.15 6.65
C CYS A 26 -3.37 -2.67 7.91
N ASN A 27 -3.34 -1.36 8.17
CA ASN A 27 -4.24 -0.72 9.12
C ASN A 27 -5.70 -0.71 8.67
N ASP A 28 -5.92 -0.59 7.36
CA ASP A 28 -7.23 -0.60 6.73
C ASP A 28 -7.50 -1.95 6.06
N TYR A 29 -8.51 -2.66 6.57
CA TYR A 29 -8.91 -3.97 6.07
C TYR A 29 -9.33 -3.94 4.58
N VAL A 30 -10.13 -2.94 4.19
CA VAL A 30 -10.67 -2.80 2.83
C VAL A 30 -9.54 -2.51 1.83
N LEU A 31 -8.56 -1.71 2.22
CA LEU A 31 -7.36 -1.50 1.41
C LEU A 31 -6.59 -2.81 1.22
N CYS A 32 -6.44 -3.59 2.29
CA CYS A 32 -5.72 -4.85 2.24
C CYS A 32 -6.36 -5.87 1.29
N GLU A 33 -7.70 -6.03 1.33
CA GLU A 33 -8.40 -6.91 0.38
C GLU A 33 -8.16 -6.51 -1.07
N LYS A 34 -8.20 -5.21 -1.36
CA LYS A 34 -7.89 -4.69 -2.70
C LYS A 34 -6.46 -4.98 -3.11
N LEU A 35 -5.51 -4.83 -2.19
CA LEU A 35 -4.10 -5.14 -2.44
C LEU A 35 -3.88 -6.63 -2.71
N TYR A 36 -4.63 -7.51 -2.05
CA TYR A 36 -4.59 -8.94 -2.33
C TYR A 36 -5.13 -9.28 -3.72
N PHE A 37 -6.19 -8.59 -4.16
CA PHE A 37 -6.66 -8.68 -5.54
C PHE A 37 -5.55 -8.30 -6.56
N TYR A 38 -4.67 -7.35 -6.22
CA TYR A 38 -3.51 -6.98 -7.04
C TYR A 38 -2.28 -7.90 -6.86
N GLY A 39 -2.45 -9.09 -6.28
CA GLY A 39 -1.41 -10.11 -6.20
C GLY A 39 -0.43 -9.97 -5.04
N LEU A 40 -0.76 -9.15 -4.04
CA LEU A 40 -0.08 -9.17 -2.74
C LEU A 40 -0.67 -10.30 -1.89
N LYS A 41 0.12 -10.81 -0.95
CA LYS A 41 -0.26 -11.89 -0.04
C LYS A 41 -0.45 -11.33 1.35
N LYS A 42 -1.35 -11.95 2.09
CA LYS A 42 -1.52 -11.69 3.52
C LYS A 42 -0.29 -12.17 4.27
N GLY A 43 0.29 -11.31 5.11
CA GLY A 43 1.41 -11.67 5.98
C GLY A 43 1.76 -10.55 6.94
N ASP A 44 2.45 -10.84 8.02
CA ASP A 44 2.77 -9.90 9.11
C ASP A 44 4.19 -9.34 9.04
N LYS A 45 4.98 -9.76 8.05
CA LYS A 45 6.35 -9.26 7.82
C LYS A 45 6.37 -7.74 7.63
N TYR A 46 5.53 -7.21 6.74
CA TYR A 46 5.43 -5.78 6.48
C TYR A 46 4.05 -5.27 6.89
N TYR A 47 4.02 -4.12 7.56
CA TYR A 47 2.79 -3.47 7.96
C TYR A 47 2.59 -2.16 7.18
N LEU A 48 1.51 -2.09 6.44
CA LEU A 48 1.15 -0.97 5.60
C LEU A 48 0.22 -0.01 6.33
N LEU A 49 0.66 1.23 6.41
CA LEU A 49 -0.12 2.36 6.89
C LEU A 49 -0.52 3.22 5.71
N PHE A 50 -1.82 3.42 5.52
CA PHE A 50 -2.32 4.42 4.59
C PHE A 50 -2.94 5.60 5.32
N ASP A 51 -2.44 6.79 5.01
CA ASP A 51 -2.99 8.07 5.47
C ASP A 51 -3.86 8.66 4.35
N TYR A 52 -5.17 8.57 4.53
CA TYR A 52 -6.16 9.09 3.58
C TYR A 52 -6.12 10.63 3.45
N LYS A 53 -5.79 11.34 4.54
CA LYS A 53 -5.79 12.82 4.56
C LYS A 53 -4.63 13.35 3.73
N ASN A 54 -3.44 12.78 3.93
CA ASN A 54 -2.23 13.22 3.24
C ASN A 54 -1.92 12.40 1.98
N LYS A 55 -2.70 11.35 1.69
CA LYS A 55 -2.50 10.43 0.55
C LYS A 55 -1.09 9.85 0.55
N LYS A 56 -0.62 9.41 1.72
CA LYS A 56 0.70 8.80 1.89
C LYS A 56 0.57 7.35 2.30
N VAL A 57 1.47 6.53 1.77
CA VAL A 57 1.66 5.15 2.21
C VAL A 57 2.98 5.06 2.96
N SER A 58 2.95 4.46 4.14
CA SER A 58 4.13 4.15 4.96
C SER A 58 4.21 2.65 5.15
N ILE A 59 5.39 2.07 4.95
CA ILE A 59 5.63 0.65 5.22
C ILE A 59 6.51 0.51 6.44
N LEU A 60 6.03 -0.28 7.40
CA LEU A 60 6.71 -0.63 8.62
C LEU A 60 7.24 -2.07 8.53
N HIS A 61 8.44 -2.30 9.02
CA HIS A 61 9.02 -3.62 9.23
C HIS A 61 9.66 -3.64 10.62
N ASN A 62 9.24 -4.59 11.48
CA ASN A 62 9.71 -4.67 12.87
C ASN A 62 9.61 -3.35 13.64
N LYS A 63 8.48 -2.62 13.47
CA LYS A 63 8.19 -1.29 14.07
C LYS A 63 9.04 -0.12 13.53
N ASN A 64 9.91 -0.34 12.55
CA ASN A 64 10.67 0.71 11.88
C ASN A 64 10.03 1.08 10.54
N GLU A 65 9.92 2.38 10.23
CA GLU A 65 9.43 2.86 8.94
C GLU A 65 10.53 2.64 7.88
N LEU A 66 10.28 1.75 6.93
CA LEU A 66 11.19 1.48 5.83
C LEU A 66 11.14 2.58 4.78
N PHE A 67 9.93 3.00 4.43
CA PHE A 67 9.74 4.12 3.52
C PHE A 67 8.35 4.72 3.66
N LYS A 68 8.23 5.93 3.12
CA LYS A 68 7.00 6.69 3.04
C LYS A 68 6.91 7.37 1.67
N GLU A 69 5.86 7.08 0.93
CA GLU A 69 5.66 7.64 -0.42
C GLU A 69 4.28 8.26 -0.60
N ASP A 70 4.20 9.26 -1.49
CA ASP A 70 2.95 9.84 -1.95
C ASP A 70 2.41 9.01 -3.13
N VAL A 71 1.20 8.47 -2.97
CA VAL A 71 0.57 7.60 -3.98
C VAL A 71 0.12 8.35 -5.23
N LEU A 72 0.14 9.69 -5.25
CA LEU A 72 -0.14 10.49 -6.43
C LEU A 72 1.08 10.64 -7.37
N ASN A 73 2.30 10.43 -6.87
CA ASN A 73 3.53 10.67 -7.63
C ASN A 73 4.02 9.46 -8.46
N ILE A 74 3.34 8.32 -8.38
CA ILE A 74 3.78 7.09 -9.08
C ILE A 74 3.73 7.20 -10.61
N ASN A 75 2.83 8.03 -11.16
CA ASN A 75 2.70 8.20 -12.62
C ASN A 75 3.67 9.23 -13.22
N LYS A 76 4.54 9.86 -12.41
CA LYS A 76 5.46 10.92 -12.87
C LYS A 76 6.92 10.47 -12.96
N LYS A 77 7.22 9.20 -12.67
CA LYS A 77 8.56 8.59 -12.73
C LYS A 77 8.54 7.39 -13.65
#